data_AF-A5ZM35-F1
#
_entry.id   AF-A5ZM35-F1
#
_cell.length_a   1.000
_cell.length_b   1.000
_cell.length_c   1.000
_cell.angle_alpha   90.00
_cell.angle_beta   90.00
_cell.angle_gamma   90.00
#
_symmetry.space_group_name_H-M   'P 1'
#
loop_
_entity.id
_entity.type
_entity.pdbx_description
1 polymer ?
#
loop_
_entity_poly.entity_id
_entity_poly.type
_entity_poly.pdbx_seq_one_letter_code
_entity_poly.pdbx_strand_id
1 'polypeptide(L)' 'MTGTGIYNDNGTKYPVKAGDVVFCDDGEGHGLLNNGKEDLKFIALILKK' A
#
# COMPACT_ATOMS: atom_id res chain seq x y z
N MET A 1 2.36 -8.24 10.02
CA MET A 1 2.05 -6.91 9.44
C MET A 1 1.70 -5.99 10.59
N THR A 2 2.28 -4.78 10.66
CA THR A 2 2.06 -3.78 11.72
C THR A 2 2.06 -2.38 11.12
N GLY A 3 1.51 -1.40 11.86
CA GLY A 3 1.45 -0.01 11.44
C GLY A 3 0.24 0.34 10.56
N THR A 4 0.15 1.64 10.22
CA THR A 4 -0.88 2.23 9.35
C THR A 4 -0.22 3.15 8.33
N GLY A 5 -0.85 3.34 7.16
CA GLY A 5 -0.35 4.24 6.14
C GLY A 5 -1.44 4.78 5.23
N ILE A 6 -1.05 5.53 4.21
CA ILE A 6 -1.92 5.99 3.12
C ILE A 6 -1.47 5.31 1.83
N TYR A 7 -2.33 4.51 1.23
CA TYR A 7 -2.12 4.01 -0.13
C TYR A 7 -2.62 5.04 -1.13
N ASN A 8 -1.83 5.27 -2.18
CA ASN A 8 -2.17 6.12 -3.32
C ASN A 8 -2.31 5.21 -4.53
N ASP A 9 -3.52 5.14 -5.07
CA ASP A 9 -3.90 4.37 -6.25
C ASP A 9 -4.28 5.35 -7.37
N ASN A 10 -3.38 5.54 -8.32
CA ASN A 10 -3.61 6.44 -9.46
C ASN A 10 -4.09 7.86 -9.07
N GLY A 11 -3.63 8.38 -7.93
CA GLY A 11 -4.00 9.68 -7.37
C GLY A 11 -5.07 9.62 -6.27
N THR A 12 -5.82 8.53 -6.17
CA THR A 12 -6.82 8.29 -5.13
C THR A 12 -6.14 7.80 -3.85
N LYS A 13 -6.33 8.51 -2.73
CA LYS A 13 -5.66 8.20 -1.46
C LYS A 13 -6.63 7.65 -0.43
N TYR A 14 -6.26 6.55 0.23
CA TYR A 14 -7.05 5.96 1.30
C TYR A 14 -6.18 5.34 2.40
N PRO A 15 -6.67 5.31 3.67
CA PRO A 15 -5.93 4.72 4.76
C PRO A 15 -5.87 3.20 4.64
N VAL A 16 -4.75 2.62 5.06
CA VAL A 16 -4.55 1.18 5.18
C VAL A 16 -3.99 0.82 6.55
N LYS A 17 -4.32 -0.39 7.01
CA LYS A 17 -3.84 -0.98 8.27
C LYS A 17 -3.44 -2.45 8.06
N ALA A 18 -2.80 -3.03 9.07
CA ALA A 18 -2.48 -4.45 9.07
C ALA A 18 -3.73 -5.31 8.76
N GLY A 19 -3.61 -6.18 7.75
CA GLY A 19 -4.67 -7.07 7.29
C GLY A 19 -5.38 -6.61 6.01
N ASP A 20 -5.26 -5.33 5.64
CA ASP A 20 -5.78 -4.85 4.36
C ASP A 20 -4.93 -5.37 3.19
N VAL A 21 -5.57 -5.61 2.04
CA VAL A 21 -4.92 -6.00 0.78
C VAL A 21 -5.21 -4.92 -0.25
N VAL A 22 -4.17 -4.47 -0.94
CA VAL A 22 -4.26 -3.52 -2.05
C VAL A 22 -3.72 -4.18 -3.31
N PHE A 23 -4.28 -3.78 -4.45
CA PHE A 23 -3.91 -4.32 -5.76
C PHE A 23 -3.53 -3.15 -6.68
N CYS A 24 -2.62 -3.41 -7.61
CA CYS A 24 -2.23 -2.50 -8.67
C CYS A 24 -2.15 -3.33 -9.95
N ASP A 25 -2.97 -3.02 -10.94
CA ASP A 25 -3.00 -3.76 -12.18
C ASP A 25 -1.84 -3.32 -13.12
N ASP A 26 -1.65 -4.07 -14.19
CA ASP A 26 -0.66 -3.75 -15.21
C ASP A 26 -0.95 -2.36 -15.82
N GLY A 27 0.08 -1.50 -15.83
CA GLY A 27 -0.03 -0.14 -16.37
C GLY A 27 -0.52 0.90 -15.37
N GLU A 28 -0.91 0.51 -14.15
CA GLU A 28 -1.27 1.42 -13.08
C GLU A 28 -0.06 1.85 -12.23
N GLY A 29 -0.21 2.97 -11.52
CA GLY A 29 0.77 3.47 -10.57
C GLY A 29 0.24 3.47 -9.15
N HIS A 30 1.08 3.04 -8.20
CA HIS A 30 0.73 3.11 -6.78
C HIS A 30 1.87 3.64 -5.90
N GLY A 31 1.52 4.04 -4.69
CA GLY A 31 2.48 4.41 -3.64
C GLY A 31 1.93 4.14 -2.26
N LEU A 32 2.83 3.95 -1.29
CA LEU A 32 2.46 3.74 0.10
C LEU A 32 3.24 4.71 0.99
N LEU A 33 2.52 5.61 1.67
CA LEU A 33 3.09 6.58 2.58
C LEU A 33 2.93 6.09 4.02
N ASN A 34 4.05 5.92 4.73
CA ASN A 34 4.02 5.81 6.19
C ASN A 34 3.86 7.21 6.81
N ASN A 35 2.64 7.59 7.15
CA ASN A 35 2.31 8.81 7.88
C ASN A 35 2.06 8.56 9.38
N GLY A 36 2.35 7.35 9.87
CA GLY A 36 2.24 6.97 11.27
C GLY A 36 3.50 7.29 12.09
N LYS A 37 3.44 6.98 13.39
CA LYS A 37 4.58 7.12 14.31
C LYS A 37 5.44 5.85 14.43
N GLU A 38 4.94 4.74 13.89
CA GLU A 38 5.56 3.42 13.95
C GLU A 38 5.93 2.93 12.55
N ASP A 39 6.74 1.88 12.48
CA ASP A 39 7.08 1.24 11.21
C ASP A 39 5.86 0.58 10.56
N LEU A 40 5.60 0.96 9.30
CA LEU A 40 4.66 0.28 8.43
C LEU A 40 5.31 -0.95 7.80
N LYS A 41 4.94 -2.15 8.28
CA LYS A 41 5.45 -3.44 7.78
C LYS A 41 4.43 -4.11 6.88
N PHE A 42 4.80 -4.27 5.61
CA PHE A 42 3.96 -4.87 4.56
C PHE A 42 4.75 -5.84 3.68
N ILE A 43 4.05 -6.56 2.82
CA ILE A 43 4.59 -7.51 1.84
C ILE A 43 4.21 -6.96 0.47
N ALA A 44 5.20 -6.76 -0.39
CA ALA A 44 4.99 -6.48 -1.80
C ALA A 44 5.22 -7.76 -2.60
N LEU A 45 4.19 -8.21 -3.32
CA LEU A 45 4.28 -9.34 -4.24
C LEU A 45 4.08 -8.82 -5.67
N ILE A 46 5.10 -8.96 -6.51
CA ILE A 46 5.06 -8.56 -7.92
C ILE A 46 5.08 -9.85 -8.74
N LEU A 47 4.04 -10.06 -9.55
CA LEU A 47 3.89 -11.23 -10.40
C LEU A 47 4.24 -10.87 -11.84
N LYS A 48 5.08 -11.68 -12.48
CA LYS A 48 5.34 -11.60 -13.92
C LYS A 48 4.35 -12.49 -14.65
N LYS A 49 3.69 -11.96 -15.68
CA LYS A 49 2.90 -12.74 -16.64
C LYS A 49 3.80 -13.54 -17.58
#